data_AF-A0A397FXL7-F1
#
_entry.id   AF-A0A397FXL7-F1
#
_cell.length_a   1.000
_cell.length_b   1.000
_cell.length_c   1.000
_cell.angle_alpha   90.00
_cell.angle_beta   90.00
_cell.angle_gamma   90.00
#
_symmetry.space_group_name_H-M   'P 1'
#
loop_
_entity.id
_entity.type
_entity.pdbx_description
1 polymer ?
#
loop_
_entity_poly.entity_id
_entity_poly.type
_entity_poly.pdbx_seq_one_letter_code
_entity_poly.pdbx_strand_id
1 'polypeptide(L)'
;MLKFKFDYLNNTLAYQKGKYWYEIIEEFQGSFGSQGFQLDNGWISFTLYEKQIKIFAKKESLEGNDFLNPEPAIYYRKYLPKQRPLIFTFEDKDQVEKINGRWGKKHA
;
A
#
# COMPACT_ATOMS: atom_id res chain seq x y z
N MET A 1 -5.18 9.77 7.31
CA MET A 1 -4.68 8.74 6.37
C MET A 1 -3.51 9.32 5.59
N LEU A 2 -2.41 8.55 5.41
CA LEU A 2 -1.22 9.05 4.71
C LEU A 2 -1.49 9.23 3.21
N LYS A 3 -0.93 10.28 2.62
CA LYS A 3 -0.93 10.53 1.18
C LYS A 3 0.42 10.14 0.60
N PHE A 4 0.41 9.37 -0.47
CA PHE A 4 1.59 8.84 -1.13
C PHE A 4 1.80 9.47 -2.50
N LYS A 5 3.07 9.52 -2.92
CA LYS A 5 3.52 9.95 -4.23
C LYS A 5 4.51 8.90 -4.74
N PHE A 6 4.14 8.19 -5.80
CA PHE A 6 4.95 7.13 -6.40
C PHE A 6 5.39 7.54 -7.82
N ASP A 7 6.69 7.48 -8.09
CA ASP A 7 7.25 7.59 -9.43
C ASP A 7 7.70 6.20 -9.90
N TYR A 8 6.90 5.60 -10.79
CA TYR A 8 7.15 4.24 -11.28
C TYR A 8 8.33 4.13 -12.25
N LEU A 9 8.85 5.23 -12.81
CA LEU A 9 10.03 5.18 -13.67
C LEU A 9 11.32 5.22 -12.87
N ASN A 10 11.33 6.01 -11.80
CA ASN A 10 12.48 6.11 -10.90
C ASN A 10 12.42 5.12 -9.73
N ASN A 11 11.33 4.35 -9.61
CA ASN A 11 11.02 3.52 -8.46
C ASN A 11 11.18 4.25 -7.12
N THR A 12 10.59 5.44 -7.00
CA THR A 12 10.64 6.21 -5.74
C THR A 12 9.26 6.36 -5.14
N LEU A 13 9.18 6.20 -3.81
CA LEU A 13 7.96 6.40 -3.05
C LEU A 13 8.22 7.45 -1.97
N ALA A 14 7.26 8.37 -1.81
CA ALA A 14 7.24 9.29 -0.68
C ALA A 14 5.86 9.36 -0.05
N TYR A 15 5.81 9.64 1.26
CA TYR A 15 4.58 9.98 1.96
C TYR A 15 4.58 11.44 2.41
N GLN A 16 3.38 12.01 2.54
CA GLN A 16 3.19 13.38 2.97
C GLN A 16 2.96 13.45 4.48
N LYS A 17 3.74 14.30 5.17
CA LYS A 17 3.53 14.69 6.58
C LYS A 17 3.60 16.21 6.70
N GLY A 18 2.45 16.82 6.96
CA GLY A 18 2.28 18.28 6.87
C GLY A 18 2.49 18.78 5.44
N LYS A 19 3.35 19.77 5.24
CA LYS A 19 3.68 20.34 3.92
C LYS A 19 4.82 19.63 3.19
N TYR A 20 5.47 18.65 3.83
CA TYR A 20 6.68 18.02 3.33
C TYR A 20 6.42 16.60 2.83
N TRP A 21 7.23 16.18 1.86
CA TRP A 21 7.29 14.81 1.35
C TRP A 21 8.55 14.13 1.90
N TYR A 22 8.38 12.93 2.43
CA TYR A 22 9.45 12.11 2.99
C TYR A 22 9.57 10.84 2.15
N GLU A 23 10.75 10.61 1.58
CA GLU A 23 11.02 9.42 0.76
C GLU A 23 11.15 8.18 1.64
N ILE A 24 10.70 7.05 1.10
CA ILE A 24 10.80 5.72 1.68
C ILE A 24 11.84 4.97 0.86
N ILE A 25 12.93 4.56 1.51
CA ILE A 25 14.13 4.01 0.86
C ILE A 25 14.25 2.50 0.98
N GLU A 26 13.48 1.87 1.88
CA GLU A 26 13.52 0.43 2.10
C GLU A 26 12.68 -0.28 1.05
N GLU A 27 13.32 -0.68 -0.04
CA GLU A 27 12.70 -1.35 -1.18
C GLU A 27 12.74 -2.88 -1.04
N PHE A 28 11.75 -3.55 -1.63
CA PHE A 28 11.76 -5.00 -1.83
C PHE A 28 11.14 -5.38 -3.18
N GLN A 29 11.45 -6.59 -3.66
CA GLN A 29 10.79 -7.17 -4.82
C GLN A 29 9.72 -8.15 -4.35
N GLY A 30 8.47 -7.86 -4.68
CA GLY A 30 7.33 -8.72 -4.41
C GLY A 30 7.14 -9.79 -5.51
N SER A 31 6.15 -10.66 -5.31
CA SER A 31 5.80 -11.67 -6.31
C SER A 31 5.39 -11.04 -7.64
N PHE A 32 5.62 -11.78 -8.74
CA PHE A 32 5.23 -11.38 -10.10
C PHE A 32 5.80 -10.03 -10.56
N GLY A 33 7.02 -9.69 -10.12
CA GLY A 33 7.72 -8.46 -10.53
C GLY A 33 7.12 -7.19 -9.94
N SER A 34 6.44 -7.28 -8.80
CA SER A 34 5.95 -6.09 -8.10
C SER A 34 7.08 -5.38 -7.35
N GLN A 35 7.07 -4.05 -7.40
CA GLN A 35 8.01 -3.21 -6.64
C GLN A 35 7.38 -2.85 -5.31
N GLY A 36 8.09 -3.08 -4.21
CA GLY A 36 7.59 -2.88 -2.85
C GLY A 36 8.44 -1.93 -2.04
N PHE A 37 7.81 -1.31 -1.04
CA PHE A 37 8.44 -0.45 -0.05
C PHE A 37 7.98 -0.84 1.35
N GLN A 38 8.92 -1.00 2.26
CA GLN A 38 8.67 -1.21 3.67
C GLN A 38 8.24 0.10 4.31
N LEU A 39 7.20 0.05 5.15
CA LEU A 39 6.71 1.15 5.96
C LEU A 39 7.00 0.83 7.43
N ASP A 40 7.00 1.86 8.28
CA ASP A 40 7.17 1.69 9.73
C ASP A 40 6.21 0.64 10.34
N ASN A 41 5.00 0.53 9.80
CA ASN A 41 3.97 -0.41 10.26
C ASN A 41 3.33 -1.20 9.12
N GLY A 42 4.14 -1.72 8.20
CA GLY A 42 3.66 -2.61 7.14
C GLY A 42 4.42 -2.42 5.84
N TRP A 43 3.73 -2.53 4.72
CA TRP A 43 4.37 -2.40 3.41
C TRP A 43 3.36 -1.98 2.35
N ILE A 44 3.89 -1.48 1.24
CA ILE A 44 3.13 -1.16 0.04
C ILE A 44 3.84 -1.70 -1.19
N SER A 45 3.09 -2.19 -2.15
CA SER A 45 3.61 -2.77 -3.39
C SER A 45 2.83 -2.29 -4.61
N PHE A 46 3.52 -2.25 -5.74
CA PHE A 46 3.06 -1.73 -7.00
C PHE A 46 3.27 -2.78 -8.09
N THR A 47 2.19 -3.13 -8.80
CA THR A 47 2.27 -3.93 -10.03
C THR A 47 1.90 -3.03 -11.20
N LEU A 48 2.84 -2.86 -12.14
CA LEU A 48 2.62 -2.05 -13.33
C LEU A 48 1.95 -2.90 -14.41
N TYR A 49 0.74 -2.51 -14.82
CA TYR A 49 0.11 -2.99 -16.04
C TYR A 49 0.29 -1.96 -17.16
N GLU A 50 -0.15 -2.29 -18.37
CA GLU A 50 -0.02 -1.42 -19.54
C GLU A 50 -0.66 -0.03 -19.30
N LYS A 51 -1.89 0.00 -18.78
CA LYS A 51 -2.70 1.22 -18.62
C LYS A 51 -2.98 1.64 -17.17
N GLN A 52 -2.64 0.80 -16.21
CA GLN A 52 -2.95 1.02 -14.80
C GLN A 52 -1.87 0.49 -13.87
N ILE A 53 -1.87 0.97 -12.64
CA ILE A 53 -1.00 0.52 -11.56
C ILE A 53 -1.91 -0.07 -10.49
N LYS A 54 -1.68 -1.34 -10.14
CA LYS A 54 -2.30 -1.95 -8.96
C LYS A 54 -1.41 -1.67 -7.77
N ILE A 55 -2.02 -1.11 -6.74
CA ILE A 55 -1.41 -0.81 -5.46
C ILE A 55 -1.98 -1.79 -4.46
N PHE A 56 -1.10 -2.48 -3.73
CA PHE A 56 -1.50 -3.38 -2.66
C PHE A 56 -0.67 -3.08 -1.42
N ALA A 57 -1.33 -2.85 -0.29
CA ALA A 57 -0.66 -2.47 0.95
C ALA A 57 -1.17 -3.28 2.13
N LYS A 58 -0.27 -3.53 3.07
CA LYS A 58 -0.56 -4.06 4.40
C LYS A 58 -0.26 -2.96 5.41
N LYS A 59 -1.17 -2.74 6.34
CA LYS A 59 -0.96 -1.94 7.54
C LYS A 59 -1.12 -2.86 8.74
N GLU A 60 -0.06 -3.00 9.51
CA GLU A 60 -0.05 -3.69 10.79
C GLU A 60 -0.67 -2.77 11.85
N SER A 61 -1.48 -3.34 12.74
CA SER A 61 -1.96 -2.58 13.90
C SER A 61 -0.81 -2.44 14.89
N LEU A 62 -0.57 -1.22 15.34
CA LEU A 62 0.39 -0.90 16.39
C LEU A 62 -0.25 -0.95 17.79
N GLU A 63 -1.57 -1.13 17.88
CA GLU A 63 -2.31 -1.03 19.16
C GLU A 63 -2.42 -2.36 19.90
N GLY A 64 -1.99 -3.47 19.29
CA GLY A 64 -1.92 -4.78 19.92
C GLY A 64 -0.62 -4.97 20.73
N ASN A 65 -0.47 -4.28 21.86
CA ASN A 65 0.49 -4.68 22.90
C ASN A 65 0.03 -5.94 23.66
N ASP A 66 -1.08 -6.54 23.23
CA ASP A 66 -1.56 -7.80 23.75
C ASP A 66 -0.99 -8.94 22.89
N PHE A 67 0.13 -9.52 23.34
CA PHE A 67 0.74 -10.71 22.71
C PHE A 67 -0.25 -11.88 22.57
N LEU A 68 -1.35 -11.87 23.35
CA LEU A 68 -2.37 -12.90 23.33
C LEU A 68 -3.48 -12.65 22.30
N ASN A 69 -3.65 -11.41 21.83
CA ASN A 69 -4.65 -11.03 20.83
C ASN A 69 -4.11 -9.92 19.91
N PRO A 70 -3.21 -10.27 18.96
CA PRO A 70 -2.77 -9.30 17.96
C PRO A 70 -3.97 -8.85 17.12
N GLU A 71 -4.18 -7.55 17.02
CA GLU A 71 -5.18 -7.01 16.11
C GLU A 71 -4.87 -7.45 14.66
N PRO A 72 -5.88 -7.81 13.87
CA PRO A 72 -5.68 -8.29 12.52
C PRO A 72 -5.11 -7.17 11.63
N ALA A 73 -4.10 -7.51 10.83
CA ALA A 73 -3.55 -6.60 9.83
C ALA A 73 -4.64 -6.16 8.84
N ILE A 74 -4.62 -4.87 8.48
CA ILE A 74 -5.54 -4.28 7.51
C ILE A 74 -4.86 -4.28 6.15
N TYR A 75 -5.57 -4.73 5.11
CA TYR A 75 -5.07 -4.76 3.74
C TYR A 75 -5.87 -3.81 2.87
N TYR A 76 -5.17 -3.16 1.94
CA TYR A 76 -5.76 -2.23 0.99
C TYR A 76 -5.39 -2.62 -0.44
N ARG A 77 -6.33 -2.50 -1.37
CA ARG A 77 -6.09 -2.69 -2.80
C ARG A 77 -6.72 -1.56 -3.59
N LYS A 78 -5.92 -0.90 -4.42
CA LYS A 78 -6.38 0.15 -5.34
C LYS A 78 -5.85 -0.10 -6.74
N TYR A 79 -6.64 0.28 -7.74
CA TYR A 79 -6.22 0.34 -9.14
C TYR A 79 -6.33 1.79 -9.58
N LEU A 80 -5.23 2.35 -10.10
CA LEU A 80 -5.21 3.72 -10.60
C LEU A 80 -4.69 3.76 -12.03
N PRO A 81 -5.12 4.73 -12.85
CA PRO A 81 -4.51 4.98 -14.16
C PRO A 81 -3.00 5.17 -14.01
N LYS A 82 -2.25 4.66 -14.98
CA LYS A 82 -0.80 4.82 -15.01
C LYS A 82 -0.45 6.28 -15.30
N GLN A 83 -0.12 7.04 -14.25
CA GLN A 83 0.23 8.46 -14.28
C GLN A 83 1.53 8.71 -13.50
N ARG A 84 2.26 9.77 -13.87
CA ARG A 84 3.54 10.13 -13.26
C ARG A 84 3.55 11.61 -12.82
N PRO A 85 3.79 11.93 -11.54
CA PRO A 85 3.80 11.00 -10.41
C PRO A 85 2.38 10.50 -10.09
N LEU A 86 2.26 9.29 -9.58
CA LEU A 86 1.01 8.76 -9.07
C LEU A 86 0.81 9.25 -7.63
N ILE A 87 -0.20 10.10 -7.40
CA ILE A 87 -0.53 10.64 -6.07
C ILE A 87 -1.84 10.03 -5.58
N PHE A 88 -1.84 9.44 -4.38
CA PHE A 88 -3.01 8.75 -3.86
C PHE A 88 -3.06 8.70 -2.33
N THR A 89 -4.27 8.49 -1.81
CA THR A 89 -4.53 8.07 -0.43
C THR A 89 -5.30 6.75 -0.48
N PHE A 90 -5.20 5.94 0.56
CA PHE A 90 -6.19 4.89 0.79
C PHE A 90 -7.42 5.50 1.47
N GLU A 91 -8.57 4.86 1.27
CA GLU A 91 -9.86 5.13 1.91
C GLU A 91 -10.44 3.79 2.40
N ASP A 92 -11.48 3.82 3.23
CA ASP A 92 -12.07 2.58 3.77
C ASP A 92 -12.62 1.67 2.67
N LYS A 93 -13.16 2.23 1.58
CA LYS A 93 -13.61 1.46 0.40
C LYS A 93 -12.49 0.67 -0.30
N ASP A 94 -11.23 1.02 -0.05
CA ASP A 94 -10.07 0.32 -0.61
C ASP A 94 -9.66 -0.88 0.25
N GLN A 95 -10.27 -1.07 1.44
CA GLN A 95 -9.98 -2.22 2.30
C GLN A 95 -10.42 -3.53 1.64
N VAL A 96 -9.54 -4.52 1.73
CA VAL A 96 -9.77 -5.86 1.25
C VAL A 96 -9.44 -6.90 2.32
N GLU A 97 -10.06 -8.06 2.21
CA GLU A 97 -9.83 -9.18 3.10
C GLU A 97 -9.77 -10.49 2.31
N LYS A 98 -9.20 -11.54 2.92
CA LYS A 98 -9.20 -12.87 2.29
C LYS A 98 -10.53 -13.56 2.57
N ILE A 99 -11.34 -13.72 1.54
CA ILE A 99 -12.59 -14.50 1.55
C ILE A 99 -12.33 -15.75 0.72
N ASN A 100 -12.42 -16.94 1.33
CA ASN A 100 -12.17 -18.23 0.65
C ASN A 100 -10.83 -18.28 -0.11
N GLY A 101 -9.76 -17.76 0.51
CA GLY A 101 -8.42 -17.71 -0.07
C GLY A 101 -8.20 -16.64 -1.15
N ARG A 102 -9.22 -15.83 -1.48
CA ARG A 102 -9.14 -14.76 -2.49
C ARG A 102 -9.33 -13.38 -1.87
N TRP A 103 -8.63 -12.38 -2.39
CA TRP A 103 -8.77 -10.99 -1.93
C TRP A 103 -10.07 -10.36 -2.44
N GLY A 104 -11.06 -10.24 -1.56
CA GLY A 104 -12.38 -9.61 -1.78
C GLY A 104 -12.46 -8.21 -1.18
N LYS A 105 -13.46 -7.42 -1.59
CA LYS A 105 -13.74 -6.12 -0.95
C LYS A 105 -14.32 -6.36 0.44
N LYS A 106 -13.85 -5.61 1.44
CA LYS A 106 -14.36 -5.68 2.81
C LYS A 106 -15.67 -4.90 2.97
N HIS A 107 -15.77 -3.76 2.28
CA HIS A 107 -16.98 -2.94 2.22
C HIS A 107 -17.53 -3.05 0.79
N ALA A 108 -18.53 -3.92 0.61
CA ALA A 108 -19.19 -4.16 -0.67
C ALA A 108 -20.34 -3.17 -0.89
#